data_AF-A0A093J7V5-F1
#
_entry.id   AF-A0A093J7V5-F1
#
_cell.length_a   1.000
_cell.length_b   1.000
_cell.length_c   1.000
_cell.angle_alpha   90.00
_cell.angle_beta   90.00
_cell.angle_gamma   90.00
#
_symmetry.space_group_name_H-M   'P 1'
#
loop_
_entity.id
_entity.type
_entity.pdbx_description
1 polymer ?
#
loop_
_entity_poly.entity_id
_entity_poly.type
_entity_poly.pdbx_seq_one_letter_code
_entity_poly.pdbx_strand_id
1 'polypeptide(L)' 'NGVNKDIAILQCHGEMDPMIPVRFGALTAEKLKSVVTPTKVQFKTYPGVMHSS' A
#
# COMPACT_ATOMS: atom_id res chain seq x y z
N ASN A 1 -1.00 18.21 15.39
CA ASN A 1 -1.49 18.20 13.99
C ASN A 1 -0.32 17.91 13.07
N GLY A 2 -0.21 16.67 12.57
CA GLY A 2 0.85 16.30 11.64
C GLY A 2 0.55 16.89 10.26
N VAL A 3 1.54 17.57 9.68
CA VAL A 3 1.41 18.34 8.41
C VAL A 3 0.88 17.48 7.25
N ASN A 4 1.16 16.17 7.27
CA ASN A 4 0.80 15.24 6.20
C ASN A 4 -0.41 14.35 6.52
N LYS A 5 -1.25 14.70 7.50
CA LYS A 5 -2.38 13.83 7.88
C LYS A 5 -3.32 13.50 6.72
N ASP A 6 -3.48 14.41 5.77
CA ASP A 6 -4.44 14.26 4.65
C ASP A 6 -3.78 14.00 3.29
N ILE A 7 -2.49 13.63 3.28
CA ILE A 7 -1.80 13.23 2.06
C ILE A 7 -2.48 12.01 1.43
N ALA A 8 -2.74 12.08 0.13
CA ALA A 8 -3.28 10.95 -0.63
C ALA A 8 -2.16 9.95 -0.97
N ILE A 9 -2.38 8.68 -0.69
CA ILE A 9 -1.43 7.60 -0.94
C ILE A 9 -2.10 6.53 -1.80
N LEU A 10 -1.51 6.27 -2.96
CA LEU A 10 -1.80 5.10 -3.78
C LEU A 10 -0.66 4.09 -3.61
N GLN A 11 -0.98 2.95 -3.01
CA GLN A 11 -0.07 1.83 -2.86
C GLN A 11 -0.48 0.71 -3.82
N CYS A 12 0.45 0.29 -4.67
CA CYS A 12 0.25 -0.76 -5.67
C CYS A 12 1.14 -1.96 -5.35
N HIS A 13 0.68 -3.18 -5.63
CA HIS A 13 1.49 -4.38 -5.44
C HIS A 13 1.09 -5.51 -6.39
N GLY A 14 2.07 -6.24 -6.94
CA GLY A 14 1.82 -7.50 -7.64
C GLY A 14 1.54 -8.65 -6.66
N GLU A 15 0.55 -9.49 -6.93
CA GLU A 15 0.21 -10.61 -6.02
C GLU A 15 1.23 -11.74 -6.08
N MET A 16 1.96 -11.86 -7.19
CA MET A 16 2.98 -12.89 -7.43
C MET A 16 4.40 -12.36 -7.27
N ASP A 17 4.61 -11.24 -6.57
CA ASP A 17 5.96 -10.71 -6.32
C ASP A 17 6.78 -11.72 -5.47
N PRO A 18 7.86 -12.30 -6.02
CA PRO A 18 8.66 -13.30 -5.33
C PRO A 18 9.64 -12.69 -4.32
N MET A 19 9.88 -11.39 -4.39
CA MET A 19 10.87 -10.67 -3.57
C MET A 19 10.20 -10.01 -2.37
N ILE A 20 9.07 -9.34 -2.59
CA ILE A 20 8.30 -8.65 -1.57
C ILE A 20 6.91 -9.30 -1.52
N PRO A 21 6.60 -10.15 -0.52
CA PRO A 21 5.28 -10.74 -0.41
C PRO A 21 4.18 -9.67 -0.34
N VAL A 22 3.09 -9.85 -1.10
CA VAL A 22 1.92 -8.94 -1.10
C VAL A 22 1.36 -8.68 0.31
N ARG A 23 1.55 -9.64 1.23
CA ARG A 23 1.21 -9.51 2.66
C ARG A 23 1.92 -8.33 3.33
N PHE A 24 3.18 -8.05 2.97
CA PHE A 24 3.89 -6.87 3.46
C PHE A 24 3.26 -5.59 2.91
N GLY A 25 2.80 -5.61 1.66
CA GLY A 25 1.98 -4.54 1.10
C GLY A 25 0.72 -4.27 1.95
N ALA A 26 -0.04 -5.32 2.27
CA ALA A 26 -1.25 -5.20 3.10
C ALA A 26 -0.96 -4.67 4.51
N LEU A 27 0.09 -5.18 5.18
CA LEU A 27 0.49 -4.72 6.51
C LEU A 27 0.93 -3.25 6.51
N THR A 28 1.67 -2.83 5.47
CA THR A 28 2.04 -1.43 5.27
C THR A 28 0.80 -0.56 5.04
N ALA A 29 -0.17 -1.00 4.23
CA ALA A 29 -1.40 -0.26 3.99
C ALA A 29 -2.21 -0.05 5.29
N GLU A 30 -2.33 -1.10 6.11
CA GLU A 30 -2.98 -1.00 7.43
C GLU A 30 -2.23 -0.04 8.36
N LYS A 31 -0.89 -0.08 8.36
CA LYS A 31 -0.10 0.87 9.14
C LYS A 31 -0.31 2.30 8.66
N LEU A 32 -0.33 2.53 7.35
CA LEU A 32 -0.57 3.86 6.76
C LEU A 32 -1.93 4.42 7.16
N LYS A 33 -3.00 3.61 7.15
CA LYS A 33 -4.34 4.02 7.61
C LYS A 33 -4.35 4.47 9.08
N SER A 34 -3.41 4.01 9.91
CA SER A 34 -3.26 4.48 11.30
C SER A 34 -2.49 5.79 11.43
N VAL A 35 -1.68 6.15 10.43
CA VAL A 35 -0.80 7.33 10.43
C VAL A 35 -1.44 8.53 9.72
N VAL A 36 -2.15 8.28 8.62
CA VAL A 36 -2.88 9.28 7.82
C VAL A 36 -4.38 9.03 7.87
N THR A 37 -5.18 9.95 7.31
CA THR A 37 -6.62 9.76 7.17
C THR A 37 -6.91 8.49 6.35
N PRO A 38 -7.61 7.47 6.87
CA PRO A 38 -7.76 6.17 6.21
C PRO A 38 -8.35 6.23 4.80
N THR A 39 -9.27 7.16 4.55
CA THR A 39 -9.92 7.36 3.23
C THR A 39 -8.96 7.89 2.16
N LYS A 40 -7.76 8.33 2.56
CA LYS A 40 -6.70 8.80 1.68
C LYS A 40 -5.74 7.69 1.24
N VAL A 41 -5.86 6.49 1.80
CA VAL A 41 -5.02 5.33 1.44
C VAL A 41 -5.79 4.39 0.54
N GLN A 42 -5.30 4.19 -0.68
CA GLN A 42 -5.78 3.17 -1.60
C GLN A 42 -4.71 2.09 -1.77
N PHE A 43 -5.05 0.84 -1.47
CA PHE A 43 -4.19 -0.31 -1.74
C PHE A 43 -4.79 -1.12 -2.89
N LYS A 44 -4.05 -1.23 -4.00
CA LYS A 44 -4.46 -2.00 -5.19
C LYS A 44 -3.49 -3.14 -5.44
N THR A 45 -4.01 -4.35 -5.55
CA THR A 45 -3.25 -5.53 -5.95
C THR A 45 -3.53 -5.88 -7.40
N TYR A 46 -2.54 -6.47 -8.07
CA TYR A 46 -2.64 -6.88 -9.46
C TYR A 46 -2.36 -8.39 -9.56
N PRO A 47 -3.38 -9.22 -9.84
CA PRO A 47 -3.21 -10.65 -10.02
C PRO A 47 -2.24 -10.97 -11.15
N GLY A 48 -1.38 -11.98 -10.96
CA GLY A 48 -0.40 -12.41 -11.97
C GLY A 48 0.83 -11.51 -12.12
N VAL A 49 0.84 -10.32 -11.52
CA VAL A 49 1.98 -9.40 -11.57
C VAL A 49 3.02 -9.78 -10.53
N MET A 50 4.27 -9.89 -10.96
CA MET A 50 5.45 -10.16 -10.11
C MET A 50 6.19 -8.84 -9.77
N HIS A 51 7.45 -8.94 -9.35
CA HIS A 51 8.34 -7.78 -9.22
C HIS A 51 8.74 -7.26 -10.60
N SER A 52 8.16 -6.15 -11.04
CA SER A 52 8.42 -5.54 -12.35
C SER A 52 8.63 -4.03 -12.23
N SER A 53 9.45 -3.45 -13.11
CA SER A 53 9.63 -2.00 -13.28
C SER A 53 8.67 -1.41 -14.31
#